data_AF-A0A7C6WRD0-F1
#
_entry.id   AF-A0A7C6WRD0-F1
#
_cell.length_a   1.000
_cell.length_b   1.000
_cell.length_c   1.000
_cell.angle_alpha   90.00
_cell.angle_beta   90.00
_cell.angle_gamma   90.00
#
_symmetry.space_group_name_H-M   'P 1'
#
loop_
_entity.id
_entity.type
_entity.pdbx_description
1 polymer ?
#
loop_
_entity_poly.entity_id
_entity_poly.type
_entity_poly.pdbx_seq_one_letter_code
_entity_poly.pdbx_strand_id
1 'polypeptide(L)'
;MEPITGLFIGFLVYIYTIFCTLVIAYKLDIMSESGWLTWAIFVPGLNVLVLLHLADLSLFLFLLVFLPAMHKSLVVVVYLLVAFCYMRIFAFRGKHPLFGLLMFVPFVNLFVLGYVAFIDKEEPIDPLNLN
;
A
#
# COMPACT_ATOMS: atom_id res chain seq x y z
N MET A 1 15.21 25.03 1.58
CA MET A 1 14.67 24.59 0.28
C MET A 1 13.61 25.59 -0.13
N GLU A 2 13.62 26.08 -1.36
CA GLU A 2 12.55 26.95 -1.82
C GLU A 2 11.22 26.18 -1.81
N PRO A 3 10.09 26.79 -1.43
CA PRO A 3 8.80 26.10 -1.30
C PRO A 3 8.37 25.40 -2.60
N ILE A 4 8.82 25.92 -3.75
CA ILE A 4 8.55 25.38 -5.09
C ILE A 4 9.21 24.01 -5.28
N THR A 5 10.45 23.82 -4.81
CA THR A 5 11.18 22.55 -4.92
C THR A 5 10.48 21.45 -4.10
N GLY A 6 9.99 21.77 -2.91
CA GLY A 6 9.25 20.82 -2.07
C GLY A 6 7.92 20.38 -2.69
N LEU A 7 7.20 21.30 -3.33
CA LEU A 7 5.95 21.01 -4.03
C LEU A 7 6.19 20.08 -5.23
N PHE A 8 7.24 20.34 -6.00
CA PHE A 8 7.60 19.49 -7.15
C PHE A 8 7.97 18.07 -6.74
N ILE A 9 8.81 17.91 -5.70
CA ILE A 9 9.18 16.59 -5.17
C ILE A 9 7.95 15.86 -4.62
N GLY A 10 7.09 16.54 -3.86
CA GLY A 10 5.86 15.97 -3.33
C GLY A 10 4.92 15.48 -4.44
N PHE A 11 4.81 16.24 -5.53
CA PHE A 11 4.01 15.87 -6.70
C PHE A 11 4.56 14.63 -7.41
N LEU A 12 5.87 14.54 -7.62
CA LEU A 12 6.51 13.35 -8.20
C LEU A 12 6.31 12.10 -7.34
N VAL A 13 6.51 12.23 -6.02
CA VAL A 13 6.25 11.15 -5.07
C VAL A 13 4.81 10.70 -5.17
N TYR A 14 3.86 11.62 -5.20
CA TYR A 14 2.43 11.31 -5.31
C TYR A 14 2.08 10.54 -6.59
N ILE A 15 2.58 10.98 -7.76
CA ILE A 15 2.38 10.26 -9.02
C ILE A 15 2.96 8.84 -8.93
N TYR A 16 4.16 8.71 -8.36
CA TYR A 16 4.80 7.42 -8.16
C TYR A 16 3.95 6.49 -7.28
N THR A 17 3.39 6.99 -6.17
CA THR A 17 2.53 6.20 -5.28
C THR A 17 1.27 5.71 -6.00
N ILE A 18 0.61 6.60 -6.78
CA ILE A 18 -0.56 6.26 -7.61
C ILE A 18 -0.20 5.15 -8.59
N PHE A 19 0.89 5.32 -9.32
CA PHE A 19 1.30 4.38 -10.35
C PHE A 19 1.64 3.00 -9.76
N CYS A 20 2.39 2.95 -8.67
CA CYS A 20 2.66 1.69 -7.98
C CYS A 20 1.36 1.02 -7.49
N THR A 21 0.42 1.80 -6.95
CA THR A 21 -0.86 1.26 -6.48
C THR A 21 -1.70 0.69 -7.63
N LEU A 22 -1.72 1.35 -8.80
CA LEU A 22 -2.37 0.83 -10.01
C LEU A 22 -1.76 -0.50 -10.46
N VAL A 23 -0.43 -0.59 -10.50
CA VAL A 23 0.27 -1.83 -10.88
C VAL A 23 -0.07 -2.95 -9.89
N ILE A 24 -0.11 -2.66 -8.59
CA ILE A 24 -0.50 -3.65 -7.57
C ILE A 24 -1.95 -4.10 -7.78
N ALA A 25 -2.88 -3.17 -8.00
CA ALA A 25 -4.29 -3.46 -8.25
C ALA A 25 -4.50 -4.34 -9.48
N TYR A 26 -3.78 -4.04 -10.56
CA TYR A 26 -3.79 -4.83 -11.78
C TYR A 26 -3.23 -6.24 -11.55
N LYS A 27 -2.10 -6.35 -10.85
CA LYS A 27 -1.45 -7.62 -10.54
C LYS A 27 -2.22 -8.46 -9.51
N LEU A 28 -3.20 -7.89 -8.80
CA LEU A 28 -4.11 -8.59 -7.90
C LEU A 28 -5.46 -8.93 -8.57
N ASP A 29 -5.68 -8.54 -9.83
CA ASP A 29 -6.93 -8.72 -10.59
C ASP A 29 -8.17 -8.07 -9.93
N ILE A 30 -7.96 -7.09 -9.05
CA ILE A 30 -9.04 -6.39 -8.34
C ILE A 30 -9.61 -5.25 -9.19
N MET A 31 -8.84 -4.79 -10.17
CA MET A 31 -9.18 -3.66 -11.04
C MET A 31 -10.36 -3.96 -11.98
N SER A 32 -10.60 -5.22 -12.34
CA SER A 32 -11.68 -5.65 -13.22
C SER A 32 -13.04 -5.73 -12.49
N GLU A 33 -13.04 -6.09 -11.20
CA GLU A 33 -14.26 -6.22 -10.40
C GLU A 33 -14.81 -4.89 -9.90
N SER A 34 -13.96 -3.88 -9.72
CA SER A 34 -14.29 -2.65 -9.00
C SER A 34 -14.06 -1.40 -9.86
N GLY A 35 -15.06 -1.04 -10.68
CA GLY A 35 -14.99 0.14 -11.57
C GLY A 35 -14.73 1.49 -10.85
N TRP A 36 -14.97 1.56 -9.53
CA TRP A 36 -14.69 2.74 -8.70
C TRP A 36 -13.21 2.86 -8.29
N LEU A 37 -12.44 1.77 -8.32
CA LEU A 37 -11.06 1.74 -7.82
C LEU A 37 -10.14 2.69 -8.58
N THR A 38 -10.28 2.72 -9.91
CA THR A 38 -9.49 3.59 -10.79
C THR A 38 -9.68 5.06 -10.42
N TRP A 39 -10.91 5.50 -10.16
CA TRP A 39 -11.19 6.87 -9.73
C TRP A 39 -10.70 7.12 -8.30
N ALA A 40 -10.88 6.17 -7.38
CA ALA A 40 -10.48 6.31 -5.99
C ALA A 40 -8.96 6.41 -5.80
N ILE A 41 -8.15 5.75 -6.64
CA ILE A 41 -6.68 5.82 -6.58
C ILE A 41 -6.16 7.26 -6.84
N PHE A 42 -6.86 8.07 -7.63
CA PHE A 42 -6.47 9.47 -7.87
C PHE A 42 -6.90 10.42 -6.75
N VAL A 43 -7.71 9.98 -5.78
CA VAL A 43 -8.18 10.84 -4.69
C VAL A 43 -7.33 10.53 -3.45
N PRO A 44 -6.44 11.44 -3.00
CA PRO A 44 -5.56 11.18 -1.84
C PRO A 44 -6.33 10.74 -0.58
N GLY A 45 -7.54 11.28 -0.39
CA GLY A 45 -8.41 10.94 0.74
C GLY A 45 -8.98 9.51 0.71
N LEU A 46 -8.98 8.84 -0.45
CA LEU A 46 -9.51 7.48 -0.60
C LEU A 46 -8.40 6.42 -0.67
N ASN A 47 -7.12 6.80 -0.58
CA ASN A 47 -5.99 5.86 -0.64
C ASN A 47 -6.09 4.73 0.41
N VAL A 48 -6.62 5.02 1.60
CA VAL A 48 -6.81 3.98 2.62
C VAL A 48 -7.96 3.03 2.28
N LEU A 49 -9.04 3.51 1.65
CA LEU A 49 -10.11 2.64 1.15
C LEU A 49 -9.57 1.70 0.06
N VAL A 50 -8.78 2.23 -0.87
CA VAL A 50 -8.12 1.43 -1.90
C VAL A 50 -7.22 0.39 -1.24
N LEU A 51 -6.41 0.78 -0.27
CA LEU A 51 -5.51 -0.13 0.44
C LEU A 51 -6.27 -1.27 1.16
N LEU A 52 -7.38 -0.95 1.83
CA LEU A 52 -8.24 -1.94 2.47
C LEU A 52 -8.83 -2.91 1.45
N HIS A 53 -9.27 -2.41 0.30
CA HIS A 53 -9.81 -3.23 -0.77
C HIS A 53 -8.74 -4.15 -1.38
N LEU A 54 -7.53 -3.62 -1.65
CA LEU A 54 -6.39 -4.40 -2.14
C LEU A 54 -5.93 -5.49 -1.15
N ALA A 55 -6.08 -5.22 0.14
CA ALA A 55 -5.79 -6.18 1.18
C ALA A 55 -6.94 -7.17 1.42
N ASP A 56 -8.05 -7.09 0.69
CA ASP A 56 -9.25 -7.90 0.89
C ASP A 56 -9.78 -7.78 2.34
N LEU A 57 -9.83 -6.55 2.85
CA LEU A 57 -10.43 -6.19 4.13
C LEU A 57 -11.76 -5.45 3.95
N SER A 58 -12.58 -5.53 5.00
CA SER A 58 -13.85 -4.79 5.07
C SER A 58 -13.65 -3.28 4.94
N LEU A 59 -14.34 -2.66 3.98
CA LEU A 59 -14.29 -1.20 3.76
C LEU A 59 -14.79 -0.40 4.97
N PHE A 60 -15.57 -1.01 5.88
CA PHE A 60 -15.97 -0.40 7.14
C PHE A 60 -14.78 -0.06 8.04
N LEU A 61 -13.63 -0.71 7.85
CA LEU A 61 -12.41 -0.37 8.59
C LEU A 61 -11.85 1.00 8.23
N PHE A 62 -12.29 1.60 7.12
CA PHE A 62 -11.99 2.99 6.83
C PHE A 62 -12.52 3.94 7.90
N LEU A 63 -13.60 3.57 8.61
CA LEU A 63 -14.11 4.36 9.72
C LEU A 63 -13.07 4.50 10.85
N LEU A 64 -12.19 3.50 11.04
CA LEU A 64 -11.09 3.55 12.02
C LEU A 64 -10.08 4.67 11.70
N VAL A 65 -9.96 5.09 10.44
CA VAL A 65 -9.06 6.19 10.04
C VAL A 65 -9.52 7.53 10.60
N PHE A 66 -10.81 7.67 10.95
CA PHE A 66 -11.36 8.88 11.56
C PHE A 66 -11.20 8.93 13.09
N LEU A 67 -10.92 7.80 13.74
CA LEU A 67 -10.72 7.73 15.20
C LEU A 67 -9.55 8.58 15.73
N PRO A 68 -8.37 8.64 15.05
CA PRO A 68 -7.27 9.52 15.45
C PRO A 68 -7.66 11.00 15.58
N ALA A 69 -8.66 11.46 14.83
CA ALA A 69 -9.16 12.83 14.93
C ALA A 69 -9.83 13.10 16.29
N MET A 70 -10.35 12.05 16.93
CA MET A 70 -10.94 12.13 18.26
C MET A 70 -9.89 11.96 19.37
N HIS A 71 -8.84 11.17 19.15
CA HIS A 71 -7.82 10.92 20.17
C HIS A 71 -6.44 10.59 19.59
N LYS A 72 -5.41 11.34 19.99
CA LYS A 72 -4.03 11.17 19.49
C LYS A 72 -3.43 9.77 19.74
N SER A 73 -3.85 9.08 20.79
CA SER A 73 -3.37 7.72 21.09
C SER A 73 -3.86 6.66 20.09
N LEU A 74 -4.92 6.94 19.33
CA LEU A 74 -5.49 6.02 18.34
C LEU A 74 -4.74 6.05 17.00
N VAL A 75 -3.77 6.97 16.83
CA VAL A 75 -2.88 7.02 15.67
C VAL A 75 -2.13 5.70 15.48
N VAL A 76 -1.69 5.07 16.59
CA VAL A 76 -0.97 3.80 16.56
C VAL A 76 -1.82 2.69 15.94
N VAL A 77 -3.11 2.65 16.24
CA VAL A 77 -4.05 1.63 15.72
C VAL A 77 -4.18 1.74 14.20
N VAL A 78 -4.34 2.96 13.69
CA VAL A 78 -4.42 3.20 12.24
C VAL A 78 -3.11 2.83 11.56
N TYR A 79 -1.98 3.13 12.19
CA TYR A 79 -0.68 2.78 11.64
C TYR A 79 -0.48 1.26 11.56
N LEU A 80 -0.87 0.52 12.60
CA LEU A 80 -0.85 -0.94 12.59
C LEU A 80 -1.79 -1.53 11.54
N LEU A 81 -2.98 -0.94 11.34
CA LEU A 81 -3.92 -1.35 10.31
C LEU A 81 -3.32 -1.23 8.90
N VAL A 82 -2.67 -0.10 8.61
CA VAL A 82 -2.00 0.14 7.33
C VAL A 82 -0.89 -0.88 7.10
N ALA A 83 -0.04 -1.11 8.10
CA ALA A 83 1.01 -2.12 8.02
C ALA A 83 0.42 -3.52 7.77
N PHE A 84 -0.64 -3.89 8.48
CA PHE A 84 -1.33 -5.17 8.29
C PHE A 84 -1.90 -5.32 6.87
N CYS A 85 -2.45 -4.25 6.29
CA CYS A 85 -2.91 -4.26 4.90
C CYS A 85 -1.76 -4.57 3.95
N TYR A 86 -0.60 -3.93 4.12
CA TYR A 86 0.58 -4.23 3.33
C TYR A 86 1.05 -5.67 3.53
N MET A 87 1.09 -6.19 4.75
CA MET A 87 1.47 -7.59 5.00
C MET A 87 0.59 -8.57 4.19
N ARG A 88 -0.73 -8.32 4.12
CA ARG A 88 -1.64 -9.13 3.28
C ARG A 88 -1.37 -8.96 1.79
N ILE A 89 -1.18 -7.72 1.32
CA ILE A 89 -0.85 -7.44 -0.09
C ILE A 89 0.45 -8.18 -0.49
N PHE A 90 1.48 -8.14 0.36
CA PHE A 90 2.72 -8.90 0.16
C PHE A 90 2.46 -10.41 0.07
N ALA A 91 1.64 -10.95 0.98
CA ALA A 91 1.27 -12.36 0.97
C ALA A 91 0.53 -12.76 -0.32
N PHE A 92 -0.43 -11.94 -0.79
CA PHE A 92 -1.15 -12.17 -2.05
C PHE A 92 -0.22 -12.11 -3.26
N ARG A 93 0.79 -11.24 -3.20
CA ARG A 93 1.86 -11.13 -4.20
C ARG A 93 2.93 -12.22 -4.04
N GLY A 94 2.74 -13.21 -3.16
CA GLY A 94 3.67 -14.32 -2.94
C GLY A 94 5.05 -13.89 -2.43
N LYS A 95 5.11 -12.77 -1.71
CA LYS A 95 6.33 -12.21 -1.12
C LYS A 95 6.29 -12.35 0.39
N HIS A 96 7.45 -12.28 1.04
CA HIS A 96 7.53 -12.43 2.50
C HIS A 96 6.69 -11.35 3.24
N PRO A 97 5.69 -11.70 4.08
CA PRO A 97 4.78 -10.73 4.69
C PRO A 97 5.45 -9.69 5.58
N LEU A 98 6.60 -10.03 6.19
CA LEU A 98 7.39 -9.10 7.01
C LEU A 98 7.84 -7.84 6.24
N PHE A 99 7.95 -7.90 4.91
CA PHE A 99 8.25 -6.70 4.12
C PHE A 99 7.16 -5.63 4.23
N GLY A 100 5.91 -6.02 4.55
CA GLY A 100 4.85 -5.07 4.88
C GLY A 100 5.13 -4.25 6.15
N LEU A 101 5.91 -4.78 7.08
CA LEU A 101 6.32 -4.06 8.30
C LEU A 101 7.34 -2.95 8.00
N LEU A 102 8.12 -3.08 6.92
CA LEU A 102 9.06 -2.02 6.50
C LEU A 102 8.34 -0.73 6.11
N MET A 103 7.01 -0.77 5.89
CA MET A 103 6.18 0.43 5.68
C MET A 103 6.09 1.36 6.92
N PHE A 104 6.63 0.93 8.07
CA PHE A 104 6.82 1.81 9.24
C PHE A 104 7.96 2.81 9.08
N VAL A 105 8.90 2.57 8.19
CA VAL A 105 10.05 3.45 8.00
C VAL A 105 9.78 4.36 6.80
N PRO A 106 9.42 5.65 7.00
CA PRO A 106 8.88 6.50 5.94
C PRO A 106 9.80 6.66 4.72
N PHE A 107 11.12 6.65 4.94
CA PHE A 107 12.10 6.73 3.85
C PHE A 107 12.19 5.45 3.02
N VAL A 108 11.81 4.31 3.59
CA VAL A 108 11.86 2.99 2.97
C VAL A 108 10.55 2.67 2.24
N ASN A 109 9.44 3.34 2.60
CA ASN A 109 8.12 3.12 2.00
C ASN A 109 8.11 3.21 0.47
N LEU A 110 8.83 4.17 -0.11
CA LEU A 110 8.87 4.35 -1.57
C LEU A 110 9.53 3.16 -2.28
N PHE A 111 10.61 2.64 -1.70
CA PHE A 111 11.32 1.47 -2.21
C PHE A 111 10.49 0.20 -2.04
N VAL A 112 9.85 0.03 -0.88
CA VAL A 112 8.97 -1.12 -0.57
C VAL A 112 7.77 -1.16 -1.50
N LEU A 113 7.14 0.00 -1.76
CA LEU A 113 6.01 0.09 -2.67
C LEU A 113 6.40 -0.27 -4.11
N GLY A 114 7.56 0.21 -4.56
CA GLY A 114 8.12 -0.17 -5.86
C GLY A 114 8.46 -1.66 -5.93
N TYR A 115 8.99 -2.22 -4.85
CA TYR A 115 9.30 -3.65 -4.76
C TYR A 115 8.06 -4.53 -4.93
N VAL A 116 6.95 -4.19 -4.27
CA VAL A 116 5.68 -4.94 -4.42
C VAL A 116 5.10 -4.80 -5.82
N ALA A 117 5.15 -3.59 -6.37
CA ALA A 117 4.57 -3.26 -7.67
C ALA A 117 5.33 -3.95 -8.81
N PHE A 118 6.64 -3.75 -8.89
CA PHE A 118 7.42 -4.10 -10.07
C PHE A 118 8.08 -5.47 -10.00
N ILE A 119 8.57 -5.90 -8.84
CA ILE A 119 9.22 -7.21 -8.73
C ILE A 119 8.16 -8.30 -8.75
N ASP A 120 8.35 -9.28 -9.62
CA ASP A 120 7.44 -10.41 -9.78
C ASP A 120 7.46 -11.34 -8.55
N LYS A 121 6.55 -12.32 -8.57
CA LYS A 121 6.40 -13.29 -7.47
C LYS A 121 7.75 -13.96 -7.21
N GLU A 122 8.15 -14.03 -5.94
CA GLU A 122 9.23 -14.94 -5.58
C GLU A 122 8.67 -16.36 -5.77
N GLU A 123 9.33 -17.17 -6.60
CA GLU A 123 8.99 -18.59 -6.66
C GLU A 123 9.23 -19.19 -5.26
N PRO A 124 8.32 -20.05 -4.77
CA PRO A 124 8.56 -20.74 -3.52
C PRO A 124 9.88 -21.50 -3.65
N ILE A 125 10.79 -21.30 -2.68
CA ILE A 125 12.05 -22.03 -2.62
C ILE A 125 11.68 -23.51 -2.56
N ASP A 126 11.92 -24.23 -3.65
CA ASP A 126 11.72 -25.68 -3.69
C ASP A 126 12.80 -26.30 -2.77
N PRO A 127 12.41 -26.92 -1.64
CA PRO A 127 13.37 -27.55 -0.74
C PRO A 127 14.15 -28.69 -1.42
N LEU A 128 13.73 -29.16 -2.60
CA LEU A 128 14.40 -30.19 -3.39
C LEU A 128 15.37 -29.65 -4.44
N ASN A 129 15.45 -28.32 -4.65
CA ASN A 129 16.32 -27.71 -5.66
C ASN A 129 17.50 -26.93 -5.04
N LEU A 130 17.97 -27.40 -3.88
CA LEU A 130 19.25 -27.02 -3.29
C LEU A 130 20.36 -27.85 -3.96
N ASN A 131 20.75 -27.48 -5.18
CA ASN A 131 22.02 -27.89 -5.77
C ASN A 131 23.12 -26.87 -5.46
#